data_AF-A0A354FG07-F1
#
_entry.id   AF-A0A354FG07-F1
#
_cell.length_a   1.000
_cell.length_b   1.000
_cell.length_c   1.000
_cell.angle_alpha   90.00
_cell.angle_beta   90.00
_cell.angle_gamma   90.00
#
_symmetry.space_group_name_H-M   'P 1'
#
loop_
_entity.id
_entity.type
_entity.pdbx_description
1 polymer ?
#
loop_
_entity_poly.entity_id
_entity_poly.type
_entity_poly.pdbx_seq_one_letter_code
_entity_poly.pdbx_strand_id
1 'polypeptide(L)' 'DVLRELHPTILFITHDVEEALFLCDRVYVLSECPSEVRLEVKVPFSRPENSRAITDPRYGKLRDDILEALEV' A
#
# COMPACT_ATOMS: atom_id res chain seq x y z
N ASP A 1 -20.24 -8.97 0.92
CA ASP A 1 -20.86 -8.07 -0.08
C ASP A 1 -21.10 -6.63 0.36
N VAL A 2 -21.35 -6.30 1.63
CA VAL A 2 -21.65 -4.91 2.09
C VAL A 2 -20.66 -3.83 1.60
N LEU A 3 -19.34 -4.09 1.62
CA LEU A 3 -18.34 -3.14 1.12
C LEU A 3 -18.47 -2.85 -0.38
N ARG A 4 -18.92 -3.84 -1.16
CA ARG A 4 -19.16 -3.68 -2.61
C ARG A 4 -20.44 -2.90 -2.87
N GLU A 5 -21.43 -2.96 -1.99
CA GLU A 5 -22.68 -2.22 -2.15
C GLU A 5 -22.51 -0.75 -1.77
N LEU A 6 -21.83 -0.49 -0.65
CA LEU A 6 -21.71 0.86 -0.08
C LEU A 6 -20.63 1.72 -0.75
N HIS A 7 -19.67 1.10 -1.46
CA HIS A 7 -18.52 1.77 -2.06
C HIS A 7 -17.83 2.79 -1.13
N PRO A 8 -17.54 2.44 0.14
CA PRO A 8 -16.95 3.39 1.06
C PRO A 8 -15.49 3.66 0.70
N THR A 9 -15.03 4.90 0.94
CA THR A 9 -13.59 5.20 0.97
C THR A 9 -13.03 4.73 2.32
N ILE A 10 -11.98 3.92 2.28
CA ILE A 10 -11.34 3.35 3.47
C ILE A 10 -9.93 3.92 3.56
N LEU A 11 -9.61 4.56 4.70
CA LEU A 11 -8.25 4.95 5.04
C LEU A 11 -7.70 3.94 6.05
N PHE A 12 -6.63 3.26 5.68
CA PHE A 12 -5.91 2.32 6.54
C PHE A 12 -4.56 2.92 6.93
N ILE A 13 -4.23 2.86 8.22
CA ILE A 13 -2.97 3.34 8.78
C ILE A 13 -2.29 2.15 9.44
N THR A 14 -1.15 1.75 8.92
CA THR A 14 -0.32 0.66 9.45
C THR A 14 1.15 1.06 9.39
N HIS A 15 1.96 0.40 10.20
CA HIS A 15 3.41 0.45 10.13
C HIS A 15 3.99 -0.73 9.32
N ASP A 16 3.14 -1.67 8.90
CA ASP A 16 3.52 -2.84 8.11
C ASP A 16 3.31 -2.57 6.60
N VAL A 17 4.42 -2.54 5.87
CA VAL A 17 4.44 -2.32 4.41
C VAL A 17 3.74 -3.44 3.65
N GLU A 18 3.86 -4.68 4.12
CA GLU A 18 3.23 -5.85 3.47
C GLU A 18 1.71 -5.77 3.59
N GLU A 19 1.20 -5.41 4.77
CA GLU A 19 -0.24 -5.20 4.96
C GLU A 19 -0.77 -4.08 4.06
N ALA A 20 -0.02 -2.98 3.94
CA ALA A 20 -0.40 -1.84 3.10
C ALA A 20 -0.47 -2.23 1.62
N LEU A 21 0.56 -2.94 1.10
CA LEU A 21 0.59 -3.40 -0.29
C LEU A 21 -0.46 -4.48 -0.57
N PHE A 22 -0.83 -5.29 0.41
CA PHE A 22 -1.83 -6.33 0.24
C PHE A 22 -3.27 -5.81 0.25
N LEU A 23 -3.55 -4.81 1.09
CA LEU A 23 -4.92 -4.32 1.34
C LEU A 23 -5.31 -3.10 0.51
N CYS A 24 -4.36 -2.23 0.19
CA CYS A 24 -4.63 -0.93 -0.40
C CYS A 24 -4.41 -0.91 -1.92
N ASP A 25 -5.17 -0.06 -2.60
CA ASP A 25 -4.96 0.32 -4.00
C ASP A 25 -3.94 1.46 -4.15
N ARG A 26 -3.79 2.27 -3.09
CA ARG A 26 -2.84 3.38 -2.99
C ARG A 26 -2.21 3.41 -1.61
N VAL A 27 -0.89 3.60 -1.58
CA VAL A 27 -0.10 3.70 -0.34
C VAL A 27 0.61 5.05 -0.32
N TYR A 28 0.51 5.73 0.82
CA TYR A 28 1.22 6.98 1.10
C TYR A 28 2.23 6.73 2.20
N VAL A 29 3.49 7.09 1.95
CA VAL A 29 4.56 7.03 2.94
C VAL A 29 4.75 8.42 3.53
N LEU A 30 4.71 8.50 4.85
CA LEU A 30 4.80 9.72 5.63
C LEU A 30 6.19 9.80 6.29
N SER A 31 6.80 10.99 6.30
CA SER A 31 8.03 11.25 7.05
C SER A 31 7.79 11.32 8.57
N GLU A 32 8.88 11.31 9.33
CA GLU A 32 8.87 11.71 10.74
C GLU A 32 8.25 13.10 10.94
N CYS A 33 7.78 13.36 12.16
CA CYS A 33 7.18 14.63 12.51
C CYS A 33 8.21 15.79 12.51
N PRO A 34 7.88 16.94 11.88
CA PRO A 34 6.65 17.27 11.18
C PRO A 34 6.51 16.53 9.84
N SER A 35 5.35 15.89 9.63
CA SER A 35 5.19 14.89 8.57
C SER A 35 4.88 15.48 7.21
N GLU A 36 5.58 14.98 6.18
CA GLU A 36 5.33 15.24 4.77
C GLU A 36 5.12 13.90 4.03
N VAL A 37 4.37 13.93 2.92
CA VAL A 37 4.21 12.76 2.05
C VAL A 37 5.49 12.59 1.24
N ARG A 38 6.26 11.53 1.53
CA ARG A 38 7.52 11.22 0.84
C ARG A 38 7.31 10.43 -0.44
N LEU A 39 6.31 9.56 -0.46
CA LEU A 39 6.04 8.67 -1.58
C LEU A 39 4.53 8.41 -1.71
N GLU A 40 4.05 8.45 -2.95
CA GLU A 40 2.74 7.89 -3.32
C GLU A 40 2.99 6.69 -4.23
N VAL A 41 2.44 5.53 -3.85
CA VAL A 41 2.48 4.31 -4.64
C VAL A 41 1.07 3.93 -5.06
N LYS A 42 0.87 3.70 -6.36
CA LYS A 42 -0.32 3.01 -6.88
C LYS A 42 -0.02 1.52 -6.93
N VAL A 43 -0.81 0.72 -6.22
CA VAL A 43 -0.63 -0.71 -6.10
C VAL A 43 -1.45 -1.40 -7.21
N PRO A 44 -0.79 -1.99 -8.22
CA PRO A 44 -1.48 -2.58 -9.37
C PRO A 44 -2.14 -3.94 -9.06
N PHE A 45 -2.05 -4.39 -7.81
CA PHE A 45 -2.47 -5.71 -7.35
C PHE A 45 -3.69 -5.69 -6.43
N SER A 46 -4.37 -4.55 -6.33
CA SER A 46 -5.56 -4.45 -5.49
C SER A 46 -6.69 -5.36 -6.01
N ARG A 47 -7.49 -5.85 -5.07
CA ARG A 47 -8.56 -6.86 -5.22
C ARG A 47 -9.29 -6.86 -6.58
N PRO A 48 -9.73 -8.03 -7.08
CA PRO A 48 -9.74 -9.35 -6.45
C PRO A 48 -8.55 -10.26 -6.82
N GLU A 49 -7.52 -9.76 -7.52
CA GLU A 49 -6.40 -10.56 -8.06
C GLU A 49 -5.29 -10.90 -7.05
N ASN A 50 -5.58 -10.88 -5.74
CA ASN A 50 -4.59 -10.98 -4.67
C ASN A 50 -3.98 -12.38 -4.48
N SER A 51 -4.48 -13.44 -5.13
CA SER A 51 -3.98 -14.80 -4.87
C SER A 51 -2.55 -15.04 -5.37
N ARG A 52 -2.03 -14.18 -6.27
CA ARG A 52 -0.66 -14.28 -6.82
C ARG A 52 0.14 -12.98 -6.74
N ALA A 53 -0.39 -11.93 -6.10
CA ALA A 53 0.26 -10.63 -5.99
C ALA A 53 1.69 -10.73 -5.40
N ILE A 54 1.85 -11.52 -4.34
CA ILE A 54 3.13 -11.74 -3.65
C ILE A 54 4.19 -12.39 -4.56
N THR A 55 3.77 -13.15 -5.58
CA THR A 55 4.69 -13.79 -6.53
C THR A 55 5.05 -12.88 -7.71
N ASP A 56 4.41 -11.71 -7.85
CA ASP A 56 4.73 -10.76 -8.91
C ASP A 56 6.04 -10.03 -8.56
N PRO A 57 7.04 -10.01 -9.46
CA PRO A 57 8.29 -9.31 -9.21
C PRO A 57 8.13 -7.81 -8.87
N ARG A 58 7.06 -7.15 -9.34
CA ARG A 58 6.82 -5.74 -9.02
C ARG A 58 6.38 -5.55 -7.57
N TYR A 59 5.86 -6.60 -6.91
CA TYR A 59 5.48 -6.54 -5.50
C TYR A 59 6.72 -6.34 -4.62
N GLY A 60 7.75 -7.17 -4.82
CA GLY A 60 9.04 -7.02 -4.12
C GLY A 60 9.69 -5.66 -4.38
N LYS A 61 9.65 -5.19 -5.64
CA LYS A 61 10.16 -3.86 -5.97
C LYS A 61 9.43 -2.74 -5.21
N LEU A 62 8.09 -2.74 -5.22
CA LEU A 62 7.31 -1.72 -4.51
C LEU A 62 7.55 -1.74 -3.00
N ARG A 63 7.71 -2.94 -2.42
CA ARG A 63 8.07 -3.10 -1.02
C ARG A 63 9.41 -2.44 -0.71
N ASP A 64 10.43 -2.72 -1.53
CA ASP A 64 11.76 -2.15 -1.34
C ASP A 64 11.75 -0.62 -1.52
N ASP A 65 11.05 -0.10 -2.54
CA ASP A 65 10.86 1.34 -2.76
C ASP A 65 10.21 2.04 -1.54
N ILE A 66 9.23 1.39 -0.89
CA ILE A 66 8.55 1.93 0.30
C ILE A 66 9.47 1.89 1.53
N LEU A 67 10.21 0.80 1.73
CA LEU A 67 11.14 0.69 2.85
C LEU A 67 12.27 1.72 2.73
N GLU A 68 12.81 1.92 1.54
CA GLU A 68 13.80 2.97 1.29
C GLU A 68 13.24 4.36 1.61
N ALA A 69 11.97 4.63 1.28
CA ALA A 69 11.32 5.90 1.61
C ALA A 69 11.10 6.13 3.12
N LEU A 70 11.12 5.06 3.94
CA LEU A 70 10.99 5.12 5.41
C LEU A 70 12.34 5.26 6.13
N GLU A 71 13.43 4.82 5.53
CA GLU A 71 14.78 4.87 6.12
C GLU A 71 15.45 6.27 6.04
N VAL A 72 14.78 7.27 5.42
CA VAL A 72 15.34 8.59 5.09
C VAL A 72 14.55 9.76 5.67
#